data_AF-A0A6A1VUP0-F1
#
_entry.id   AF-A0A6A1VUP0-F1
#
_cell.length_a   1.000
_cell.length_b   1.000
_cell.length_c   1.000
_cell.angle_alpha   90.00
_cell.angle_beta   90.00
_cell.angle_gamma   90.00
#
_symmetry.space_group_name_H-M   'P 1'
#
loop_
_entity.id
_entity.type
_entity.pdbx_description
1 polymer ?
#
loop_
_entity_poly.entity_id
_entity_poly.type
_entity_poly.pdbx_seq_one_letter_code
_entity_poly.pdbx_strand_id
1 'polypeptide(L)'
;MRGYLAPKNANSTNSLSSGGVEYVRKAMGSVDPEEVKRAGNDLYSTGHLAEALSLYDRAIVLSPDNAVYRNNRAAALTRLGRLGEALRECEEAVRLDPNYKRAQQRLGYLFLRFWAYTLTEVHSRLGQVENAKKYFTISEMYPDQVGLQKLQPVEKHLRQCTDARRVNDWRSALRECDAAIAAGADSSPQLFMCRVEALLKLLQIKDAESSILNIPKLEPSTASCSQCRFFGMLSEAYLHFVQAQTEMALGRFENAVTAAERAAQLDPRNVEVALLLKNVKFVARARARGNDLFKSERFTEACSAYAEGLKLDPFNSVLYCNRAACWFKLGQWGNSIEDCNQALHIQPNYTKALLRRAASNSKLEIWVDAVKDYEALQRELPDDKEVAESLFHARIALKKSRGEEVHNMKFGGEVEEVSCLEQFRAAISLPGVSVVHFKSAFSFESMDISPFVDTLCSRYPSINFLKVDIERSPTVANAENVRLVPTFKIYKNGSRVKEIVCPTRDVLEHSVRRYSF
;
A
#
# COMPACT_ATOMS: atom_id res chain seq x y z
N MET A 1 -13.48 -45.05 -41.61
CA MET A 1 -14.13 -45.07 -40.28
C MET A 1 -13.23 -45.79 -39.28
N ARG A 2 -12.38 -45.06 -38.55
CA ARG A 2 -11.72 -45.56 -37.34
C ARG A 2 -12.23 -44.68 -36.21
N GLY A 3 -13.00 -45.28 -35.31
CA GLY A 3 -13.74 -44.57 -34.26
C GLY A 3 -12.81 -43.93 -33.25
N TYR A 4 -12.98 -42.63 -33.06
CA TYR A 4 -12.47 -41.88 -31.92
C TYR A 4 -13.17 -42.39 -30.65
N LEU A 5 -12.43 -43.00 -29.73
CA LEU A 5 -12.88 -43.22 -28.35
C LEU A 5 -12.48 -41.99 -27.52
N ALA A 6 -13.50 -41.25 -27.06
CA ALA A 6 -13.34 -40.09 -26.18
C ALA A 6 -12.68 -40.48 -24.84
N PRO A 7 -11.88 -39.60 -24.22
CA PRO A 7 -11.32 -39.85 -22.89
C PRO A 7 -12.44 -39.80 -21.85
N LYS A 8 -12.62 -40.91 -21.11
CA LYS A 8 -13.56 -40.96 -19.97
C LYS A 8 -13.00 -40.13 -18.81
N ASN A 9 -13.85 -39.24 -18.28
CA ASN A 9 -13.63 -38.39 -17.10
C ASN A 9 -12.95 -39.15 -15.95
N ALA A 10 -11.83 -38.59 -15.44
CA ALA A 10 -11.05 -39.14 -14.32
C ALA A 10 -11.66 -38.86 -12.93
N ASN A 11 -12.98 -38.67 -12.82
CA ASN A 11 -13.67 -38.44 -11.53
C ASN A 11 -14.88 -39.35 -11.30
N SER A 12 -15.08 -40.41 -12.09
CA SER A 12 -15.96 -41.50 -11.69
C SER A 12 -15.17 -42.46 -10.80
N THR A 13 -15.46 -42.49 -9.49
CA THR A 13 -15.09 -43.61 -8.63
C THR A 13 -15.77 -44.87 -9.15
N ASN A 14 -15.09 -45.60 -10.04
CA ASN A 14 -15.49 -46.93 -10.47
C ASN A 14 -15.37 -47.85 -9.25
N SER A 15 -16.46 -47.95 -8.47
CA SER A 15 -16.55 -48.89 -7.37
C SER A 15 -16.44 -50.31 -7.93
N LEU A 16 -15.53 -51.11 -7.37
CA LEU A 16 -15.40 -52.53 -7.70
C LEU A 16 -16.75 -53.24 -7.54
N SER A 17 -17.05 -54.15 -8.47
CA SER A 17 -18.18 -55.07 -8.32
C SER A 17 -17.97 -55.97 -7.08
N SER A 18 -19.03 -56.59 -6.56
CA SER A 18 -18.95 -57.54 -5.43
C SER A 18 -17.86 -58.62 -5.65
N GLY A 19 -17.75 -59.14 -6.87
CA GLY A 19 -16.70 -60.10 -7.23
C GLY A 19 -15.30 -59.49 -7.30
N GLY A 20 -15.18 -58.21 -7.70
CA GLY A 20 -13.92 -57.47 -7.66
C GLY A 20 -13.42 -57.21 -6.24
N VAL A 21 -14.31 -56.89 -5.29
CA VAL A 21 -13.96 -56.72 -3.87
C VAL A 21 -13.47 -58.03 -3.26
N GLU A 22 -14.13 -59.14 -3.58
CA GLU A 22 -13.70 -60.48 -3.13
C GLU A 22 -12.37 -60.90 -3.74
N TYR A 23 -12.13 -60.58 -5.01
CA TYR A 23 -10.85 -60.80 -5.70
C TYR A 23 -9.70 -60.03 -5.02
N VAL A 24 -9.90 -58.74 -4.71
CA VAL A 24 -8.89 -57.93 -3.98
C VAL A 24 -8.65 -58.50 -2.59
N ARG A 25 -9.70 -58.89 -1.86
CA ARG A 25 -9.57 -59.48 -0.51
C ARG A 25 -8.76 -60.78 -0.54
N LYS A 26 -9.02 -61.66 -1.51
CA LYS A 26 -8.28 -62.90 -1.70
C LYS A 26 -6.80 -62.63 -2.02
N ALA A 27 -6.53 -61.70 -2.93
CA ALA A 27 -5.16 -61.31 -3.28
C ALA A 27 -4.42 -60.68 -2.08
N MET A 28 -5.07 -59.82 -1.30
CA MET A 28 -4.47 -59.23 -0.08
C MET A 28 -4.12 -60.27 0.99
N GLY A 29 -4.87 -61.37 1.06
CA GLY A 29 -4.62 -62.50 1.97
C GLY A 29 -3.54 -63.47 1.48
N SER A 30 -3.06 -63.35 0.25
CA SER A 30 -1.97 -64.19 -0.26
C SER A 30 -0.64 -63.84 0.44
N VAL A 31 0.18 -64.87 0.63
CA VAL A 31 1.55 -64.75 1.16
C VAL A 31 2.57 -64.79 0.01
N ASP A 32 2.14 -65.12 -1.21
CA ASP A 32 2.99 -65.10 -2.41
C ASP A 32 3.04 -63.68 -3.03
N PRO A 33 4.20 -62.98 -2.95
CA PRO A 33 4.34 -61.63 -3.50
C PRO A 33 4.05 -61.55 -5.01
N GLU A 34 4.26 -62.63 -5.76
CA GLU A 34 4.06 -62.67 -7.21
C GLU A 34 2.59 -62.81 -7.61
N GLU A 35 1.78 -63.50 -6.80
CA GLU A 35 0.32 -63.52 -6.93
C GLU A 35 -0.27 -62.14 -6.61
N VAL A 36 0.20 -61.51 -5.53
CA VAL A 36 -0.23 -60.15 -5.14
C VAL A 36 0.11 -59.12 -6.22
N LYS A 37 1.34 -59.17 -6.78
CA LYS A 37 1.73 -58.29 -7.90
C LYS A 37 0.85 -58.51 -9.13
N ARG A 38 0.59 -59.77 -9.51
CA ARG A 38 -0.25 -60.07 -10.69
C ARG A 38 -1.64 -59.47 -10.54
N ALA A 39 -2.27 -59.66 -9.38
CA ALA A 39 -3.55 -59.03 -9.08
C ALA A 39 -3.48 -57.49 -9.13
N GLY A 40 -2.40 -56.89 -8.61
CA GLY A 40 -2.16 -55.44 -8.72
C GLY A 40 -2.03 -54.95 -10.15
N ASN A 41 -1.32 -55.70 -11.01
CA ASN A 41 -1.18 -55.37 -12.44
C ASN A 41 -2.51 -55.48 -13.18
N ASP A 42 -3.33 -56.48 -12.87
CA ASP A 42 -4.66 -56.67 -13.46
C ASP A 42 -5.57 -55.49 -13.12
N LEU A 43 -5.60 -55.05 -11.85
CA LEU A 43 -6.35 -53.86 -11.44
C LEU A 43 -5.81 -52.57 -12.06
N TYR A 44 -4.49 -52.44 -12.18
CA TYR A 44 -3.87 -51.29 -12.84
C TYR A 44 -4.27 -51.21 -14.32
N SER A 45 -4.32 -52.35 -15.01
CA SER A 45 -4.74 -52.43 -16.42
C SER A 45 -6.23 -52.10 -16.62
N THR A 46 -7.07 -52.45 -15.65
CA THR A 46 -8.52 -52.16 -15.67
C THR A 46 -8.88 -50.76 -15.14
N GLY A 47 -7.89 -50.01 -14.63
CA GLY A 47 -8.05 -48.61 -14.19
C GLY A 47 -8.44 -48.43 -12.72
N HIS A 48 -8.51 -49.50 -11.92
CA HIS A 48 -8.75 -49.46 -10.48
C HIS A 48 -7.43 -49.14 -9.75
N LEU A 49 -7.01 -47.88 -9.83
CA LEU A 49 -5.67 -47.44 -9.44
C LEU A 49 -5.44 -47.45 -7.92
N ALA A 50 -6.49 -47.21 -7.12
CA ALA A 50 -6.37 -47.17 -5.66
C ALA A 50 -6.17 -48.58 -5.07
N GLU A 51 -6.87 -49.57 -5.61
CA GLU A 51 -6.78 -50.97 -5.20
C GLU A 51 -5.55 -51.66 -5.80
N ALA A 52 -5.11 -51.26 -6.99
CA ALA A 52 -3.79 -51.63 -7.49
C ALA A 52 -2.68 -51.14 -6.56
N LEU A 53 -2.80 -49.91 -6.03
CA LEU A 53 -1.81 -49.32 -5.12
C LEU A 53 -1.71 -50.12 -3.81
N SER A 54 -2.84 -50.51 -3.21
CA SER A 54 -2.85 -51.30 -1.97
C SER A 54 -2.25 -52.70 -2.15
N LEU A 55 -2.46 -53.33 -3.31
CA LEU A 55 -1.81 -54.60 -3.64
C LEU A 55 -0.30 -54.43 -3.86
N TYR A 56 0.15 -53.35 -4.49
CA TYR A 56 1.59 -53.08 -4.58
C TYR A 56 2.22 -52.78 -3.21
N ASP A 57 1.53 -52.07 -2.32
CA ASP A 57 1.97 -51.87 -0.94
C ASP A 57 2.12 -53.23 -0.23
N ARG A 58 1.15 -54.13 -0.39
CA ARG A 58 1.22 -55.49 0.16
C ARG A 58 2.38 -56.29 -0.42
N ALA A 59 2.63 -56.21 -1.72
CA ALA A 59 3.76 -56.87 -2.38
C ALA A 59 5.11 -56.36 -1.86
N ILE A 60 5.23 -55.04 -1.60
CA ILE A 60 6.44 -54.44 -1.01
C ILE A 60 6.63 -54.89 0.45
N VAL A 61 5.55 -55.02 1.24
CA VAL A 61 5.64 -55.57 2.61
C VAL A 61 6.15 -57.01 2.60
N LEU A 62 5.70 -57.83 1.65
CA LEU A 62 6.12 -59.23 1.54
C LEU A 62 7.55 -59.38 0.97
N SER A 63 8.01 -58.43 0.14
CA SER A 63 9.40 -58.41 -0.37
C SER A 63 9.89 -56.97 -0.59
N PRO A 64 10.50 -56.36 0.44
CA PRO A 64 10.89 -54.94 0.42
C PRO A 64 11.99 -54.59 -0.60
N ASP A 65 12.83 -55.56 -0.94
CA ASP A 65 14.02 -55.39 -1.79
C ASP A 65 13.73 -55.54 -3.30
N ASN A 66 12.46 -55.75 -3.67
CA ASN A 66 12.09 -55.94 -5.06
C ASN A 66 11.80 -54.60 -5.77
N ALA A 67 12.75 -54.17 -6.62
CA ALA A 67 12.64 -52.95 -7.42
C ALA A 67 11.41 -52.92 -8.37
N VAL A 68 10.91 -54.07 -8.81
CA VAL A 68 9.76 -54.16 -9.72
C VAL A 68 8.48 -53.69 -9.03
N TYR A 69 8.27 -54.06 -7.76
CA TYR A 69 7.05 -53.71 -7.03
C TYR A 69 6.98 -52.21 -6.76
N ARG A 70 8.11 -51.60 -6.37
CA ARG A 70 8.24 -50.15 -6.20
C ARG A 70 8.03 -49.38 -7.49
N ASN A 71 8.60 -49.86 -8.60
CA ASN A 71 8.34 -49.25 -9.91
C ASN A 71 6.87 -49.37 -10.34
N ASN A 72 6.19 -50.48 -10.06
CA ASN A 72 4.77 -50.66 -10.38
C ASN A 72 3.88 -49.75 -9.50
N ARG A 73 4.24 -49.60 -8.22
CA ARG A 73 3.65 -48.59 -7.32
C ARG A 73 3.81 -47.18 -7.85
N ALA A 74 5.03 -46.82 -8.30
CA ALA A 74 5.29 -45.52 -8.91
C ALA A 74 4.43 -45.29 -10.17
N ALA A 75 4.15 -46.32 -10.98
CA ALA A 75 3.22 -46.24 -12.10
C ALA A 75 1.80 -45.85 -11.66
N ALA A 76 1.28 -46.52 -10.63
CA ALA A 76 -0.05 -46.27 -10.10
C ALA A 76 -0.15 -44.85 -9.53
N LEU A 77 0.84 -44.42 -8.75
CA LEU A 77 0.93 -43.06 -8.20
C LEU A 77 1.01 -41.98 -9.29
N THR A 78 1.74 -42.24 -10.36
CA THR A 78 1.84 -41.34 -11.53
C THR A 78 0.47 -41.13 -12.19
N ARG A 79 -0.31 -42.20 -12.36
CA ARG A 79 -1.66 -42.12 -12.94
C ARG A 79 -2.68 -41.48 -12.00
N LEU A 80 -2.45 -41.54 -10.69
CA LEU A 80 -3.24 -40.85 -9.67
C LEU A 80 -2.85 -39.36 -9.48
N GLY A 81 -1.84 -38.86 -10.20
CA GLY A 81 -1.38 -37.47 -10.08
C GLY A 81 -0.51 -37.18 -8.84
N ARG A 82 -0.16 -38.20 -8.05
CA ARG A 82 0.69 -38.08 -6.85
C ARG A 82 2.18 -38.09 -7.24
N LEU A 83 2.60 -37.09 -8.02
CA LEU A 83 3.92 -37.06 -8.69
C LEU A 83 5.11 -37.11 -7.73
N GLY A 84 5.06 -36.39 -6.61
CA GLY A 84 6.16 -36.39 -5.62
C GLY A 84 6.33 -37.73 -4.89
N GLU A 85 5.25 -38.49 -4.71
CA GLU A 85 5.34 -39.85 -4.16
C GLU A 85 5.83 -40.85 -5.20
N ALA A 86 5.36 -40.72 -6.44
CA ALA A 86 5.84 -41.53 -7.56
C ALA A 86 7.35 -41.36 -7.79
N LEU A 87 7.87 -40.13 -7.65
CA LEU A 87 9.29 -39.83 -7.82
C LEU A 87 10.13 -40.59 -6.78
N ARG A 88 9.78 -40.49 -5.50
CA ARG A 88 10.46 -41.20 -4.40
C ARG A 88 10.48 -42.72 -4.57
N GLU A 89 9.37 -43.31 -5.01
CA GLU A 89 9.32 -44.76 -5.28
C GLU A 89 10.17 -45.18 -6.47
N CYS A 90 10.26 -44.34 -7.50
CA CYS A 90 11.15 -44.59 -8.64
C CYS A 90 12.63 -44.44 -8.28
N GLU A 91 12.99 -43.45 -7.44
CA GLU A 91 14.35 -43.31 -6.90
C GLU A 91 14.75 -44.55 -6.10
N GLU A 92 13.86 -45.02 -5.23
CA GLU A 92 14.10 -46.21 -4.42
C GLU A 92 14.19 -47.49 -5.28
N ALA A 93 13.37 -47.61 -6.32
CA ALA A 93 13.47 -48.72 -7.28
C ALA A 93 14.82 -48.74 -8.01
N VAL A 94 15.35 -47.58 -8.41
CA VAL A 94 16.68 -47.45 -9.04
C VAL A 94 17.79 -47.70 -8.03
N ARG A 95 17.60 -47.34 -6.75
CA ARG A 95 18.54 -47.65 -5.67
C ARG A 95 18.67 -49.15 -5.44
N LEU A 96 17.56 -49.88 -5.47
CA LEU A 96 17.52 -51.34 -5.30
C LEU A 96 18.08 -52.10 -6.51
N ASP A 97 17.76 -51.65 -7.73
CA ASP A 97 18.34 -52.20 -8.96
C ASP A 97 18.78 -51.07 -9.91
N PRO A 98 20.08 -50.69 -9.85
CA PRO A 98 20.64 -49.65 -10.72
C PRO A 98 20.60 -50.00 -12.21
N ASN A 99 20.46 -51.28 -12.59
CA ASN A 99 20.39 -51.71 -13.98
C ASN A 99 18.93 -51.83 -14.49
N TYR A 100 17.95 -51.48 -13.66
CA TYR A 100 16.55 -51.57 -14.04
C TYR A 100 16.14 -50.43 -14.99
N LYS A 101 16.35 -50.67 -16.29
CA LYS A 101 16.10 -49.70 -17.36
C LYS A 101 14.71 -49.06 -17.32
N ARG A 102 13.65 -49.82 -16.96
CA ARG A 102 12.28 -49.29 -16.88
C ARG A 102 12.12 -48.29 -15.74
N ALA A 103 12.74 -48.52 -14.58
CA ALA A 103 12.70 -47.59 -13.46
C ALA A 103 13.50 -46.32 -13.76
N GLN A 104 14.68 -46.43 -14.40
CA GLN A 104 15.47 -45.27 -14.84
C GLN A 104 14.73 -44.39 -15.86
N GLN A 105 14.12 -45.01 -16.88
CA GLN A 105 13.31 -44.28 -17.88
C GLN A 105 12.12 -43.56 -17.22
N ARG A 106 11.45 -44.22 -16.26
CA ARG A 106 10.33 -43.62 -15.53
C ARG A 106 10.78 -42.51 -14.60
N LEU A 107 11.93 -42.65 -13.95
CA LEU A 107 12.53 -41.63 -13.11
C LEU A 107 12.84 -40.36 -13.92
N GLY A 108 13.50 -40.50 -15.08
CA GLY A 108 13.75 -39.37 -15.99
C GLY A 108 12.48 -38.68 -16.47
N TYR A 109 11.44 -39.46 -16.81
CA TYR A 109 10.12 -38.93 -17.16
C TYR A 109 9.46 -38.17 -15.98
N LEU A 110 9.52 -38.73 -14.77
CA LEU A 110 8.95 -38.11 -13.58
C LEU A 110 9.66 -36.82 -13.19
N PHE A 111 10.99 -36.76 -13.33
CA PHE A 111 11.75 -35.53 -13.16
C PHE A 111 11.31 -34.45 -14.14
N LEU A 112 11.21 -34.78 -15.44
CA LEU A 112 10.75 -33.82 -16.45
C LEU A 112 9.31 -33.34 -16.19
N ARG A 113 8.41 -34.25 -15.77
CA ARG A 113 7.02 -33.91 -15.46
C ARG A 113 6.87 -33.10 -14.17
N PHE A 114 7.60 -33.44 -13.12
CA PHE A 114 7.61 -32.68 -11.86
C PHE A 114 8.21 -31.29 -12.09
N TRP A 115 9.32 -31.21 -12.84
CA TRP A 115 9.91 -29.95 -13.27
C TRP A 115 8.93 -29.11 -14.09
N ALA A 116 8.24 -29.70 -15.08
CA ALA A 116 7.21 -29.00 -15.85
C ALA A 116 6.02 -28.54 -14.99
N TYR A 117 5.55 -29.36 -14.03
CA TYR A 117 4.48 -28.99 -13.10
C TYR A 117 4.88 -27.82 -12.20
N THR A 118 6.06 -27.88 -11.59
CA THR A 118 6.58 -26.79 -10.74
C THR A 118 6.77 -25.51 -11.54
N LEU A 119 7.30 -25.58 -12.77
CA LEU A 119 7.42 -24.42 -13.65
C LEU A 119 6.07 -23.86 -14.06
N THR A 120 5.10 -24.72 -14.38
CA THR A 120 3.73 -24.32 -14.66
C THR A 120 3.10 -23.58 -13.49
N GLU A 121 3.26 -24.10 -12.26
CA GLU A 121 2.75 -23.45 -11.06
C GLU A 121 3.41 -22.10 -10.83
N VAL A 122 4.73 -22.02 -11.00
CA VAL A 122 5.49 -20.75 -10.95
C VAL A 122 4.98 -19.78 -12.00
N HIS A 123 4.86 -20.19 -13.27
CA HIS A 123 4.35 -19.32 -14.34
C HIS A 123 2.89 -18.91 -14.13
N SER A 124 2.06 -19.77 -13.54
CA SER A 124 0.68 -19.43 -13.15
C SER A 124 0.66 -18.36 -12.07
N ARG A 125 1.48 -18.49 -11.02
CA ARG A 125 1.61 -17.48 -9.96
C ARG A 125 2.17 -16.15 -10.47
N LEU A 126 2.99 -16.20 -11.52
CA LEU A 126 3.48 -15.02 -12.23
C LEU A 126 2.47 -14.42 -13.23
N GLY A 127 1.30 -15.04 -13.42
CA GLY A 127 0.29 -14.60 -14.40
C GLY A 127 0.67 -14.88 -15.86
N GLN A 128 1.69 -15.69 -16.11
CA GLN A 128 2.22 -15.99 -17.44
C GLN A 128 1.55 -17.23 -18.06
N VAL A 129 0.25 -17.09 -18.34
CA VAL A 129 -0.60 -18.19 -18.82
C VAL A 129 -0.05 -18.86 -20.08
N GLU A 130 0.46 -18.08 -21.03
CA GLU A 130 0.99 -18.63 -22.30
C GLU A 130 2.28 -19.43 -22.10
N ASN A 131 3.13 -19.06 -21.14
CA ASN A 131 4.31 -19.85 -20.81
C ASN A 131 3.93 -21.10 -20.03
N ALA A 132 3.00 -21.00 -19.08
CA ALA A 132 2.45 -22.15 -18.37
C ALA A 132 1.91 -23.20 -19.37
N LYS A 133 1.13 -22.76 -20.37
CA LYS A 133 0.61 -23.63 -21.46
C LYS A 133 1.71 -24.38 -22.22
N LYS A 134 2.84 -23.74 -22.55
CA LYS A 134 3.95 -24.41 -23.26
C LYS A 134 4.52 -25.60 -22.47
N TYR A 135 4.64 -25.46 -21.15
CA TYR A 135 5.10 -26.56 -20.28
C TYR A 135 4.05 -27.66 -20.12
N PHE A 136 2.75 -27.35 -20.24
CA PHE A 136 1.71 -28.38 -20.37
C PHE A 136 1.80 -29.16 -21.69
N THR A 137 2.10 -28.49 -22.81
CA THR A 137 2.27 -29.15 -24.11
C THR A 137 3.43 -30.16 -24.09
N ILE A 138 4.50 -29.87 -23.33
CA ILE A 138 5.61 -30.82 -23.11
C ILE A 138 5.16 -32.05 -22.27
N SER A 139 4.08 -31.91 -21.48
CA SER A 139 3.48 -32.96 -20.64
C SER A 139 2.29 -33.67 -21.33
N GLU A 140 2.28 -33.76 -22.66
CA GLU A 140 1.14 -34.24 -23.47
C GLU A 140 0.72 -35.71 -23.29
N MET A 141 1.41 -36.51 -22.48
CA MET A 141 0.97 -37.91 -22.26
C MET A 141 -0.11 -38.09 -21.18
N TYR A 142 -0.39 -37.09 -20.32
CA TYR A 142 -1.55 -37.09 -19.42
C TYR A 142 -1.94 -35.63 -19.09
N PRO A 143 -3.11 -35.13 -19.53
CA PRO A 143 -3.53 -33.76 -19.24
C PRO A 143 -3.79 -33.63 -17.73
N ASP A 144 -3.02 -32.76 -17.06
CA ASP A 144 -3.35 -32.32 -15.71
C ASP A 144 -4.56 -31.36 -15.79
N GLN A 145 -5.74 -31.97 -15.83
CA GLN A 145 -7.03 -31.29 -15.97
C GLN A 145 -7.31 -30.39 -14.76
N VAL A 146 -6.69 -30.66 -13.61
CA VAL A 146 -6.79 -29.85 -12.38
C VAL A 146 -5.98 -28.56 -12.49
N GLY A 147 -4.75 -28.63 -13.02
CA GLY A 147 -3.94 -27.45 -13.31
C GLY A 147 -4.60 -26.52 -14.33
N LEU A 148 -5.18 -27.07 -15.40
CA LEU A 148 -5.88 -26.31 -16.43
C LEU A 148 -7.14 -25.60 -15.90
N GLN A 149 -7.92 -26.27 -15.04
CA GLN A 149 -9.08 -25.66 -14.38
C GLN A 149 -8.69 -24.49 -13.47
N LYS A 150 -7.51 -24.54 -12.83
CA LYS A 150 -7.00 -23.44 -12.00
C LYS A 150 -6.50 -22.24 -12.81
N LEU A 151 -5.99 -22.47 -14.03
CA LEU A 151 -5.50 -21.40 -14.92
C LEU A 151 -6.61 -20.65 -15.68
N GLN A 152 -7.74 -21.31 -15.95
CA GLN A 152 -8.86 -20.72 -16.68
C GLN A 152 -9.40 -19.41 -16.06
N PRO A 153 -9.64 -19.34 -14.73
CA PRO A 153 -10.04 -18.09 -14.08
C PRO A 153 -9.00 -16.97 -14.21
N VAL A 154 -7.71 -17.28 -14.00
CA VAL A 154 -6.61 -16.31 -14.14
C VAL A 154 -6.56 -15.75 -15.56
N GLU A 155 -6.62 -16.62 -16.58
CA GLU A 155 -6.62 -16.22 -17.98
C GLU A 155 -7.82 -15.32 -18.33
N LYS A 156 -9.01 -15.70 -17.86
CA LYS A 156 -10.23 -14.92 -18.06
C LYS A 156 -10.06 -13.50 -17.50
N HIS A 157 -9.65 -13.39 -16.24
CA HIS A 157 -9.48 -12.10 -15.58
C HIS A 157 -8.35 -11.27 -16.21
N LEU A 158 -7.26 -11.88 -16.66
CA LEU A 158 -6.18 -11.17 -17.39
C LEU A 158 -6.66 -10.59 -18.73
N ARG A 159 -7.46 -11.34 -19.49
CA ARG A 159 -8.05 -10.84 -20.75
C ARG A 159 -9.00 -9.67 -20.46
N GLN A 160 -9.88 -9.82 -19.48
CA GLN A 160 -10.82 -8.76 -19.09
C GLN A 160 -10.10 -7.52 -18.55
N CYS A 161 -9.02 -7.69 -17.76
CA CYS A 161 -8.19 -6.57 -17.29
C CYS A 161 -7.50 -5.86 -18.48
N THR A 162 -7.02 -6.61 -19.49
CA THR A 162 -6.44 -6.06 -20.72
C THR A 162 -7.45 -5.23 -21.53
N ASP A 163 -8.66 -5.75 -21.71
CA ASP A 163 -9.71 -5.07 -22.47
C ASP A 163 -10.19 -3.82 -21.75
N ALA A 164 -10.40 -3.90 -20.43
CA ALA A 164 -10.77 -2.77 -19.58
C ALA A 164 -9.71 -1.65 -19.61
N ARG A 165 -8.43 -2.01 -19.50
CA ARG A 165 -7.31 -1.07 -19.66
C ARG A 165 -7.36 -0.36 -21.01
N ARG A 166 -7.56 -1.10 -22.11
CA ARG A 166 -7.54 -0.56 -23.47
C ARG A 166 -8.62 0.50 -23.71
N VAL A 167 -9.79 0.33 -23.09
CA VAL A 167 -10.90 1.29 -23.17
C VAL A 167 -10.87 2.34 -22.06
N ASN A 168 -9.82 2.38 -21.24
CA ASN A 168 -9.67 3.25 -20.08
C ASN A 168 -10.75 3.07 -18.99
N ASP A 169 -11.36 1.89 -18.88
CA ASP A 169 -12.23 1.54 -17.74
C ASP A 169 -11.38 1.04 -16.57
N TRP A 170 -10.80 1.99 -15.84
CA TRP A 170 -9.89 1.72 -14.73
C TRP A 170 -10.57 1.05 -13.52
N ARG A 171 -11.89 1.22 -13.34
CA ARG A 171 -12.63 0.54 -12.26
C ARG A 171 -12.75 -0.95 -12.57
N SER A 172 -13.10 -1.30 -13.80
CA SER A 172 -13.13 -2.70 -14.21
C SER A 172 -11.71 -3.28 -14.25
N ALA A 173 -10.72 -2.55 -14.77
CA ALA A 173 -9.33 -3.01 -14.76
C ALA A 173 -8.85 -3.35 -13.34
N LEU A 174 -9.10 -2.48 -12.36
CA LEU A 174 -8.79 -2.73 -10.95
C LEU A 174 -9.47 -4.00 -10.43
N ARG A 175 -10.78 -4.14 -10.64
CA ARG A 175 -11.57 -5.30 -10.20
C ARG A 175 -11.08 -6.62 -10.81
N GLU A 176 -10.85 -6.64 -12.12
CA GLU A 176 -10.41 -7.86 -12.81
C GLU A 176 -8.97 -8.22 -12.44
N CYS A 177 -8.10 -7.22 -12.24
CA CYS A 177 -6.75 -7.49 -11.79
C CYS A 177 -6.71 -8.02 -10.33
N ASP A 178 -7.55 -7.51 -9.42
CA ASP A 178 -7.72 -8.08 -8.08
C ASP A 178 -8.27 -9.52 -8.12
N ALA A 179 -9.22 -9.78 -9.02
CA ALA A 179 -9.75 -11.12 -9.23
C ALA A 179 -8.70 -12.10 -9.79
N ALA A 180 -7.81 -11.64 -10.67
CA ALA A 180 -6.69 -12.44 -11.18
C ALA A 180 -5.70 -12.80 -10.07
N ILE A 181 -5.39 -11.85 -9.18
CA ILE A 181 -4.55 -12.08 -7.98
C ILE A 181 -5.20 -13.12 -7.07
N ALA A 182 -6.49 -12.95 -6.75
CA ALA A 182 -7.26 -13.87 -5.91
C ALA A 182 -7.41 -15.28 -6.53
N ALA A 183 -7.42 -15.37 -7.86
CA ALA A 183 -7.47 -16.63 -8.60
C ALA A 183 -6.12 -17.40 -8.61
N GLY A 184 -5.04 -16.82 -8.06
CA GLY A 184 -3.76 -17.50 -7.86
C GLY A 184 -2.56 -16.87 -8.58
N ALA A 185 -2.70 -15.68 -9.18
CA ALA A 185 -1.59 -14.91 -9.75
C ALA A 185 -0.98 -13.90 -8.75
N ASP A 186 -0.90 -14.32 -7.49
CA ASP A 186 -0.49 -13.51 -6.32
C ASP A 186 0.99 -13.12 -6.29
N SER A 187 1.80 -13.73 -7.15
CA SER A 187 3.24 -13.49 -7.23
C SER A 187 3.63 -12.66 -8.45
N SER A 188 2.66 -12.14 -9.23
CA SER A 188 2.89 -11.41 -10.49
C SER A 188 3.14 -9.91 -10.26
N PRO A 189 4.38 -9.40 -10.38
CA PRO A 189 4.63 -7.96 -10.18
C PRO A 189 3.85 -7.10 -11.18
N GLN A 190 3.58 -7.61 -12.38
CA GLN A 190 2.86 -6.90 -13.44
C GLN A 190 1.40 -6.64 -13.06
N LEU A 191 0.73 -7.59 -12.39
CA LEU A 191 -0.64 -7.40 -11.91
C LEU A 191 -0.72 -6.36 -10.80
N PHE A 192 0.22 -6.36 -9.86
CA PHE A 192 0.31 -5.32 -8.83
C PHE A 192 0.59 -3.95 -9.46
N MET A 193 1.44 -3.88 -10.49
CA MET A 193 1.65 -2.63 -11.22
C MET A 193 0.41 -2.19 -12.00
N CYS A 194 -0.37 -3.11 -12.57
CA CYS A 194 -1.65 -2.75 -13.18
C CYS A 194 -2.66 -2.22 -12.15
N ARG A 195 -2.70 -2.81 -10.95
CA ARG A 195 -3.49 -2.30 -9.83
C ARG A 195 -3.07 -0.88 -9.47
N VAL A 196 -1.77 -0.61 -9.31
CA VAL A 196 -1.22 0.72 -9.04
C VAL A 196 -1.63 1.71 -10.13
N GLU A 197 -1.49 1.34 -11.40
CA GLU A 197 -1.85 2.22 -12.51
C GLU A 197 -3.34 2.55 -12.52
N ALA A 198 -4.20 1.56 -12.30
CA ALA A 198 -5.65 1.79 -12.22
C ALA A 198 -6.00 2.74 -11.07
N LEU A 199 -5.39 2.57 -9.89
CA LEU A 199 -5.58 3.46 -8.74
C LEU A 199 -5.14 4.89 -9.04
N LEU A 200 -4.00 5.08 -9.73
CA LEU A 200 -3.54 6.41 -10.15
C LEU A 200 -4.54 7.09 -11.10
N LYS A 201 -5.10 6.35 -12.07
CA LYS A 201 -6.08 6.87 -13.02
C LYS A 201 -7.44 7.16 -12.39
N LEU A 202 -7.73 6.54 -11.25
CA LEU A 202 -8.89 6.83 -10.41
C LEU A 202 -8.62 7.93 -9.36
N LEU A 203 -7.45 8.58 -9.40
CA LEU A 203 -7.00 9.61 -8.45
C LEU A 203 -6.90 9.11 -6.99
N GLN A 204 -6.72 7.80 -6.80
CA GLN A 204 -6.51 7.16 -5.49
C GLN A 204 -5.00 7.01 -5.20
N ILE A 205 -4.29 8.15 -5.12
CA ILE A 205 -2.82 8.18 -5.04
C ILE A 205 -2.29 7.50 -3.76
N LYS A 206 -2.96 7.66 -2.62
CA LYS A 206 -2.57 7.01 -1.35
C LYS A 206 -2.65 5.48 -1.44
N ASP A 207 -3.72 4.98 -2.04
CA ASP A 207 -3.91 3.53 -2.22
C ASP A 207 -2.88 2.97 -3.21
N ALA A 208 -2.54 3.74 -4.26
CA ALA A 208 -1.48 3.41 -5.19
C ALA A 208 -0.10 3.31 -4.49
N GLU A 209 0.26 4.30 -3.66
CA GLU A 209 1.52 4.30 -2.90
C GLU A 209 1.60 3.11 -1.93
N SER A 210 0.50 2.79 -1.23
CA SER A 210 0.44 1.61 -0.36
C SER A 210 0.58 0.29 -1.13
N SER A 211 0.00 0.21 -2.33
CA SER A 211 0.05 -0.99 -3.17
C SER A 211 1.46 -1.29 -3.69
N ILE A 212 2.30 -0.26 -3.87
CA ILE A 212 3.71 -0.43 -4.29
C ILE A 212 4.53 -1.18 -3.23
N LEU A 213 4.28 -0.92 -1.94
CA LEU A 213 5.01 -1.59 -0.86
C LEU A 213 4.75 -3.10 -0.81
N ASN A 214 3.62 -3.55 -1.38
CA ASN A 214 3.19 -4.94 -1.40
C ASN A 214 3.60 -5.69 -2.67
N ILE A 215 4.35 -5.07 -3.59
CA ILE A 215 4.78 -5.73 -4.82
C ILE A 215 5.74 -6.89 -4.47
N PRO A 216 5.46 -8.12 -4.93
CA PRO A 216 6.36 -9.25 -4.75
C PRO A 216 7.75 -8.95 -5.34
N LYS A 217 8.79 -9.05 -4.52
CA LYS A 217 10.18 -8.93 -4.98
C LYS A 217 10.57 -10.23 -5.67
N LEU A 218 10.79 -10.19 -6.98
CA LEU A 218 11.26 -11.34 -7.74
C LEU A 218 12.79 -11.43 -7.67
N GLU A 219 13.33 -12.60 -7.34
CA GLU A 219 14.76 -12.89 -7.44
C GLU A 219 15.24 -12.75 -8.91
N PRO A 220 16.42 -12.17 -9.20
CA PRO A 220 16.88 -11.88 -10.57
C PRO A 220 17.17 -13.10 -11.47
N SER A 221 16.87 -14.33 -11.06
CA SER A 221 17.52 -15.53 -11.58
C SER A 221 16.84 -16.25 -12.74
N THR A 222 15.70 -15.79 -13.28
CA THR A 222 15.08 -16.44 -14.46
C THR A 222 15.23 -15.62 -15.74
N ALA A 223 16.34 -15.85 -16.45
CA ALA A 223 16.63 -15.29 -17.77
C ALA A 223 15.52 -15.53 -18.83
N SER A 224 14.62 -16.50 -18.63
CA SER A 224 13.53 -16.81 -19.57
C SER A 224 12.33 -15.85 -19.49
N CYS A 225 12.29 -14.94 -18.51
CA CYS A 225 11.19 -13.99 -18.32
C CYS A 225 11.35 -12.67 -19.10
N SER A 226 12.57 -12.40 -19.59
CA SER A 226 13.00 -11.13 -20.21
C SER A 226 12.23 -10.74 -21.48
N GLN A 227 11.54 -11.68 -22.13
CA GLN A 227 10.78 -11.44 -23.38
C GLN A 227 9.24 -11.49 -23.21
N CYS A 228 8.73 -11.70 -21.99
CA CYS A 228 7.28 -11.78 -21.78
C CYS A 228 6.65 -10.40 -21.99
N ARG A 229 5.56 -10.34 -22.75
CA ARG A 229 4.81 -9.08 -22.94
C ARG A 229 3.59 -9.01 -22.03
N PHE A 230 3.38 -7.84 -21.44
CA PHE A 230 2.21 -7.49 -20.65
C PHE A 230 1.61 -6.21 -21.24
N PHE A 231 0.33 -6.25 -21.61
CA PHE A 231 -0.34 -5.17 -22.35
C PHE A 231 0.44 -4.65 -23.58
N GLY A 232 1.14 -5.54 -24.28
CA GLY A 232 1.94 -5.19 -25.46
C GLY A 232 3.33 -4.58 -25.15
N MET A 233 3.65 -4.29 -23.90
CA MET A 233 4.99 -3.87 -23.44
C MET A 233 5.79 -5.08 -22.97
N LEU A 234 7.13 -5.03 -23.03
CA LEU A 234 7.94 -5.98 -22.26
C LEU A 234 7.63 -5.85 -20.77
N SER A 235 7.53 -6.99 -20.08
CA SER A 235 7.06 -7.04 -18.69
C SER A 235 7.90 -6.15 -17.78
N GLU A 236 9.23 -6.21 -17.89
CA GLU A 236 10.14 -5.33 -17.13
C GLU A 236 9.99 -3.85 -17.48
N ALA A 237 9.74 -3.53 -18.76
CA ALA A 237 9.48 -2.16 -19.18
C ALA A 237 8.17 -1.62 -18.58
N TYR A 238 7.14 -2.46 -18.47
CA TYR A 238 5.85 -2.10 -17.87
C TYR A 238 5.98 -1.73 -16.39
N LEU A 239 6.83 -2.43 -15.62
CA LEU A 239 7.10 -2.07 -14.22
C LEU A 239 7.63 -0.63 -14.13
N HIS A 240 8.66 -0.30 -14.91
CA HIS A 240 9.22 1.05 -14.88
C HIS A 240 8.30 2.11 -15.51
N PHE A 241 7.47 1.73 -16.47
CA PHE A 241 6.45 2.58 -17.07
C PHE A 241 5.44 3.07 -16.02
N VAL A 242 4.87 2.16 -15.22
CA VAL A 242 3.93 2.55 -14.16
C VAL A 242 4.66 3.24 -13.00
N GLN A 243 5.89 2.84 -12.68
CA GLN A 243 6.70 3.52 -11.67
C GLN A 243 6.92 4.99 -12.03
N ALA A 244 7.22 5.29 -13.29
CA ALA A 244 7.38 6.67 -13.75
C ALA A 244 6.09 7.50 -13.61
N GLN A 245 4.92 6.92 -13.92
CA GLN A 245 3.64 7.59 -13.70
C GLN A 245 3.38 7.86 -12.21
N THR A 246 3.72 6.90 -11.35
CA THR A 246 3.55 7.02 -9.90
C THR A 246 4.43 8.14 -9.34
N GLU A 247 5.73 8.11 -9.65
CA GLU A 247 6.67 9.13 -9.18
C GLU A 247 6.28 10.52 -9.70
N MET A 248 5.72 10.62 -10.92
CA MET A 248 5.19 11.88 -11.45
C MET A 248 3.99 12.38 -10.62
N ALA A 249 3.04 11.51 -10.31
CA ALA A 249 1.87 11.84 -9.49
C ALA A 249 2.26 12.24 -8.05
N LEU A 250 3.30 11.63 -7.49
CA LEU A 250 3.86 11.97 -6.17
C LEU A 250 4.74 13.23 -6.21
N GLY A 251 4.96 13.83 -7.38
CA GLY A 251 5.76 15.04 -7.55
C GLY A 251 7.27 14.83 -7.44
N ARG A 252 7.74 13.60 -7.63
CA ARG A 252 9.17 13.19 -7.64
C ARG A 252 9.66 13.12 -9.09
N PHE A 253 9.77 14.28 -9.73
CA PHE A 253 9.95 14.43 -11.19
C PHE A 253 11.24 13.79 -11.70
N GLU A 254 12.34 13.89 -10.96
CA GLU A 254 13.63 13.32 -11.33
C GLU A 254 13.57 11.78 -11.35
N ASN A 255 13.00 11.17 -10.30
CA ASN A 255 12.76 9.73 -10.23
C ASN A 255 11.85 9.25 -11.37
N ALA A 256 10.80 10.03 -11.68
CA ALA A 256 9.89 9.73 -12.78
C ALA A 256 10.63 9.70 -14.13
N VAL A 257 11.52 10.67 -14.39
CA VAL A 257 12.35 10.70 -15.61
C VAL A 257 13.26 9.48 -15.66
N THR A 258 13.96 9.15 -14.57
CA THR A 258 14.85 7.97 -14.52
C THR A 258 14.08 6.68 -14.77
N ALA A 259 12.90 6.50 -14.17
CA ALA A 259 12.06 5.33 -14.40
C ALA A 259 11.57 5.26 -15.86
N ALA A 260 11.15 6.38 -16.45
CA ALA A 260 10.73 6.41 -17.84
C ALA A 260 11.88 6.11 -18.81
N GLU A 261 13.09 6.57 -18.52
CA GLU A 261 14.30 6.26 -19.30
C GLU A 261 14.62 4.77 -19.25
N ARG A 262 14.52 4.14 -18.07
CA ARG A 262 14.70 2.69 -17.93
C ARG A 262 13.65 1.91 -18.72
N ALA A 263 12.38 2.30 -18.64
CA ALA A 263 11.32 1.67 -19.44
C ALA A 263 11.62 1.74 -20.94
N ALA A 264 12.08 2.90 -21.44
CA ALA A 264 12.44 3.10 -22.84
C ALA A 264 13.70 2.36 -23.28
N GLN A 265 14.67 2.17 -22.38
CA GLN A 265 15.85 1.33 -22.64
C GLN A 265 15.46 -0.14 -22.81
N LEU A 266 14.50 -0.62 -22.00
CA LEU A 266 14.03 -2.00 -22.04
C LEU A 266 13.15 -2.28 -23.26
N ASP A 267 12.21 -1.39 -23.60
CA ASP A 267 11.32 -1.56 -24.76
C ASP A 267 11.31 -0.33 -25.68
N PRO A 268 12.40 -0.07 -26.44
CA PRO A 268 12.57 1.15 -27.23
C PRO A 268 11.63 1.24 -28.43
N ARG A 269 11.01 0.11 -28.84
CA ARG A 269 10.07 0.07 -29.97
C ARG A 269 8.62 0.32 -29.55
N ASN A 270 8.33 0.38 -28.25
CA ASN A 270 6.98 0.58 -27.76
C ASN A 270 6.59 2.07 -27.80
N VAL A 271 5.49 2.36 -28.49
CA VAL A 271 5.00 3.73 -28.72
C VAL A 271 4.53 4.40 -27.42
N GLU A 272 3.84 3.66 -26.55
CA GLU A 272 3.36 4.20 -25.27
C GLU A 272 4.52 4.57 -24.35
N VAL A 273 5.55 3.72 -24.28
CA VAL A 273 6.76 3.99 -23.49
C VAL A 273 7.49 5.22 -24.02
N ALA A 274 7.65 5.34 -25.34
CA ALA A 274 8.27 6.52 -25.96
C ALA A 274 7.47 7.80 -25.69
N LEU A 275 6.13 7.73 -25.78
CA LEU A 275 5.25 8.85 -25.47
C LEU A 275 5.33 9.25 -23.99
N LEU A 276 5.32 8.29 -23.08
CA LEU A 276 5.48 8.53 -21.65
C LEU A 276 6.80 9.25 -21.35
N LEU A 277 7.92 8.75 -21.89
CA LEU A 277 9.23 9.37 -21.71
C LEU A 277 9.25 10.82 -22.21
N LYS A 278 8.68 11.08 -23.38
CA LYS A 278 8.57 12.44 -23.93
C LYS A 278 7.78 13.35 -22.99
N ASN A 279 6.60 12.90 -22.54
CA ASN A 279 5.73 13.68 -21.68
C ASN A 279 6.37 13.95 -20.32
N VAL A 280 6.91 12.92 -19.67
CA VAL A 280 7.57 13.01 -18.36
C VAL A 280 8.76 13.99 -18.41
N LYS A 281 9.62 13.89 -19.43
CA LYS A 281 10.74 14.83 -19.62
C LYS A 281 10.26 16.26 -19.85
N PHE A 282 9.21 16.45 -20.64
CA PHE A 282 8.67 17.78 -20.90
C PHE A 282 8.09 18.39 -19.63
N VAL A 283 7.26 17.65 -18.90
CA VAL A 283 6.63 18.08 -17.65
C VAL A 283 7.69 18.43 -16.59
N ALA A 284 8.72 17.59 -16.43
CA ALA A 284 9.83 17.87 -15.52
C ALA A 284 10.60 19.15 -15.90
N ARG A 285 10.87 19.37 -17.20
CA ARG A 285 11.52 20.60 -17.69
C ARG A 285 10.63 21.84 -17.51
N ALA A 286 9.33 21.71 -17.74
CA ALA A 286 8.35 22.77 -17.56
C ALA A 286 8.29 23.20 -16.08
N ARG A 287 8.27 22.23 -15.16
CA ARG A 287 8.39 22.47 -13.72
C ARG A 287 9.69 23.19 -13.36
N ALA A 288 10.84 22.67 -13.80
CA ALA A 288 12.14 23.24 -13.46
C ALA A 288 12.24 24.71 -13.92
N ARG A 289 11.85 24.96 -15.18
CA ARG A 289 11.78 26.30 -15.74
C ARG A 289 10.84 27.21 -14.96
N GLY A 290 9.65 26.73 -14.60
CA GLY A 290 8.69 27.49 -13.79
C GLY A 290 9.25 27.82 -12.40
N ASN A 291 9.99 26.90 -11.77
CA ASN A 291 10.64 27.12 -10.49
C ASN A 291 11.74 28.19 -10.58
N ASP A 292 12.54 28.15 -11.64
CA ASP A 292 13.61 29.14 -11.86
C ASP A 292 13.04 30.54 -12.13
N LEU A 293 12.00 30.63 -12.97
CA LEU A 293 11.27 31.89 -13.21
C LEU A 293 10.61 32.42 -11.94
N PHE A 294 10.06 31.54 -11.10
CA PHE A 294 9.49 31.92 -9.81
C PHE A 294 10.55 32.50 -8.87
N LYS A 295 11.75 31.90 -8.81
CA LYS A 295 12.88 32.44 -8.03
C LYS A 295 13.37 33.78 -8.57
N SER A 296 13.28 34.00 -9.88
CA SER A 296 13.57 35.29 -10.52
C SER A 296 12.40 36.28 -10.46
N GLU A 297 11.36 36.00 -9.67
CA GLU A 297 10.16 36.86 -9.49
C GLU A 297 9.35 37.13 -10.77
N ARG A 298 9.61 36.36 -11.85
CA ARG A 298 8.89 36.44 -13.13
C ARG A 298 7.64 35.57 -13.08
N PHE A 299 6.70 35.93 -12.21
CA PHE A 299 5.56 35.08 -11.86
C PHE A 299 4.61 34.79 -13.04
N THR A 300 4.39 35.74 -13.96
CA THR A 300 3.54 35.54 -15.14
C THR A 300 4.11 34.47 -16.08
N GLU A 301 5.42 34.50 -16.30
CA GLU A 301 6.11 33.53 -17.14
C GLU A 301 6.22 32.18 -16.44
N ALA A 302 6.41 32.17 -15.12
CA ALA A 302 6.32 30.96 -14.31
C ALA A 302 4.94 30.30 -14.43
N CYS A 303 3.85 31.07 -14.35
CA CYS A 303 2.48 30.58 -14.60
C CYS A 303 2.38 29.87 -15.95
N SER A 304 2.88 30.51 -17.02
CA SER A 304 2.87 29.95 -18.37
C SER A 304 3.67 28.65 -18.45
N ALA A 305 4.87 28.60 -17.86
CA ALA A 305 5.69 27.39 -17.82
C ALA A 305 4.97 26.22 -17.13
N TYR A 306 4.33 26.45 -15.98
CA TYR A 306 3.54 25.41 -15.32
C TYR A 306 2.31 25.01 -16.13
N ALA A 307 1.64 25.97 -16.79
CA ALA A 307 0.49 25.69 -17.65
C ALA A 307 0.86 24.79 -18.83
N GLU A 308 2.03 24.99 -19.45
CA GLU A 308 2.52 24.08 -20.50
C GLU A 308 2.75 22.65 -19.98
N GLY A 309 3.26 22.50 -18.76
CA GLY A 309 3.38 21.17 -18.12
C GLY A 309 2.01 20.52 -17.91
N LEU A 310 1.04 21.27 -17.41
CA LEU A 310 -0.33 20.80 -17.17
C LEU A 310 -1.08 20.39 -18.45
N LYS A 311 -0.71 20.89 -19.63
CA LYS A 311 -1.27 20.41 -20.90
C LYS A 311 -0.95 18.93 -21.17
N LEU A 312 0.20 18.45 -20.68
CA LEU A 312 0.64 17.07 -20.86
C LEU A 312 0.35 16.19 -19.65
N ASP A 313 0.24 16.78 -18.46
CA ASP A 313 -0.17 16.10 -17.23
C ASP A 313 -1.26 16.90 -16.49
N PRO A 314 -2.53 16.79 -16.93
CA PRO A 314 -3.65 17.54 -16.34
C PRO A 314 -4.01 17.13 -14.92
N PHE A 315 -3.45 16.03 -14.40
CA PHE A 315 -3.72 15.54 -13.05
C PHE A 315 -2.52 15.72 -12.11
N ASN A 316 -1.64 16.68 -12.40
CA ASN A 316 -0.48 16.96 -11.56
C ASN A 316 -0.80 17.97 -10.44
N SER A 317 -1.05 17.48 -9.22
CA SER A 317 -1.35 18.32 -8.05
C SER A 317 -0.24 19.34 -7.76
N VAL A 318 1.02 18.97 -8.02
CA VAL A 318 2.17 19.81 -7.69
C VAL A 318 2.31 20.99 -8.66
N LEU A 319 2.08 20.79 -9.96
CA LEU A 319 2.09 21.89 -10.92
C LEU A 319 0.95 22.89 -10.67
N TYR A 320 -0.24 22.40 -10.36
CA TYR A 320 -1.36 23.26 -9.95
C TYR A 320 -1.00 24.08 -8.71
N CYS A 321 -0.46 23.44 -7.67
CA CYS A 321 -0.02 24.15 -6.48
C CYS A 321 1.03 25.21 -6.83
N ASN A 322 2.08 24.87 -7.57
CA ASN A 322 3.12 25.82 -7.98
C ASN A 322 2.58 27.01 -8.80
N ARG A 323 1.65 26.77 -9.71
CA ARG A 323 0.97 27.84 -10.46
C ARG A 323 0.09 28.71 -9.55
N ALA A 324 -0.60 28.11 -8.58
CA ALA A 324 -1.32 28.85 -7.55
C ALA A 324 -0.42 29.78 -6.72
N ALA A 325 0.87 29.42 -6.51
CA ALA A 325 1.83 30.32 -5.83
C ALA A 325 2.10 31.57 -6.66
N CYS A 326 2.25 31.40 -7.98
CA CYS A 326 2.48 32.50 -8.90
C CYS A 326 1.28 33.43 -8.90
N TRP A 327 0.06 32.89 -8.98
CA TRP A 327 -1.18 33.68 -8.88
C TRP A 327 -1.29 34.44 -7.57
N PHE A 328 -0.95 33.80 -6.45
CA PHE A 328 -0.94 34.44 -5.14
C PHE A 328 0.03 35.64 -5.10
N LYS A 329 1.25 35.48 -5.64
CA LYS A 329 2.26 36.55 -5.72
C LYS A 329 1.85 37.68 -6.67
N LEU A 330 1.06 37.38 -7.69
CA LEU A 330 0.47 38.37 -8.62
C LEU A 330 -0.77 39.07 -8.04
N GLY A 331 -1.21 38.74 -6.83
CA GLY A 331 -2.43 39.29 -6.23
C GLY A 331 -3.72 38.72 -6.84
N GLN A 332 -3.63 37.74 -7.73
CA GLN A 332 -4.79 37.08 -8.34
C GLN A 332 -5.27 35.91 -7.47
N TRP A 333 -5.77 36.22 -6.28
CA TRP A 333 -6.13 35.20 -5.27
C TRP A 333 -7.26 34.28 -5.72
N GLY A 334 -8.20 34.75 -6.54
CA GLY A 334 -9.26 33.91 -7.12
C GLY A 334 -8.71 32.78 -8.00
N ASN A 335 -7.77 33.10 -8.91
CA ASN A 335 -7.09 32.10 -9.74
C ASN A 335 -6.22 31.15 -8.91
N SER A 336 -5.62 31.65 -7.82
CA SER A 336 -4.89 30.83 -6.87
C SER A 336 -5.78 29.79 -6.18
N ILE A 337 -7.00 30.18 -5.77
CA ILE A 337 -7.97 29.27 -5.16
C ILE A 337 -8.40 28.20 -6.15
N GLU A 338 -8.68 28.56 -7.41
CA GLU A 338 -9.09 27.58 -8.42
C GLU A 338 -8.02 26.52 -8.67
N ASP A 339 -6.75 26.93 -8.84
CA ASP A 339 -5.65 25.98 -8.98
C ASP A 339 -5.46 25.12 -7.71
N CYS A 340 -5.66 25.69 -6.52
CA CYS A 340 -5.63 24.89 -5.28
C CYS A 340 -6.79 23.90 -5.20
N ASN A 341 -7.99 24.25 -5.67
CA ASN A 341 -9.12 23.33 -5.74
C ASN A 341 -8.81 22.14 -6.64
N GLN A 342 -8.21 22.37 -7.81
CA GLN A 342 -7.78 21.29 -8.70
C GLN A 342 -6.72 20.40 -8.02
N ALA A 343 -5.71 21.01 -7.38
CA ALA A 343 -4.69 20.26 -6.66
C ALA A 343 -5.27 19.39 -5.53
N LEU A 344 -6.27 19.89 -4.81
CA LEU A 344 -6.94 19.18 -3.71
C LEU A 344 -7.99 18.17 -4.18
N HIS A 345 -8.56 18.35 -5.37
CA HIS A 345 -9.39 17.34 -6.01
C HIS A 345 -8.56 16.08 -6.34
N ILE A 346 -7.32 16.28 -6.82
CA ILE A 346 -6.38 15.20 -7.12
C ILE A 346 -5.78 14.61 -5.83
N GLN A 347 -5.37 15.46 -4.90
CA GLN A 347 -4.73 15.06 -3.64
C GLN A 347 -5.35 15.80 -2.45
N PRO A 348 -6.39 15.23 -1.80
CA PRO A 348 -7.18 15.90 -0.77
C PRO A 348 -6.39 16.41 0.46
N ASN A 349 -5.32 15.70 0.84
CA ASN A 349 -4.49 16.06 1.99
C ASN A 349 -3.21 16.81 1.57
N TYR A 350 -3.20 17.48 0.42
CA TYR A 350 -2.00 18.19 -0.03
C TYR A 350 -1.79 19.47 0.80
N THR A 351 -0.99 19.38 1.84
CA THR A 351 -0.75 20.46 2.83
C THR A 351 -0.35 21.78 2.19
N LYS A 352 0.54 21.79 1.18
CA LYS A 352 0.94 23.02 0.48
C LYS A 352 -0.21 23.69 -0.27
N ALA A 353 -1.13 22.91 -0.84
CA ALA A 353 -2.30 23.45 -1.52
C ALA A 353 -3.35 23.95 -0.52
N LEU A 354 -3.57 23.24 0.59
CA LEU A 354 -4.45 23.70 1.69
C LEU A 354 -3.96 25.04 2.25
N LEU A 355 -2.67 25.15 2.58
CA LEU A 355 -2.08 26.37 3.14
C LEU A 355 -2.23 27.55 2.18
N ARG A 356 -2.02 27.30 0.90
CA ARG A 356 -2.14 28.32 -0.14
C ARG A 356 -3.59 28.76 -0.37
N ARG A 357 -4.53 27.83 -0.37
CA ARG A 357 -5.96 28.15 -0.49
C ARG A 357 -6.46 28.94 0.73
N ALA A 358 -6.04 28.54 1.94
CA ALA A 358 -6.36 29.25 3.17
C ALA A 358 -5.81 30.70 3.15
N ALA A 359 -4.56 30.88 2.71
CA ALA A 359 -3.95 32.19 2.56
C ALA A 359 -4.67 33.05 1.52
N SER A 360 -5.01 32.49 0.35
CA SER A 360 -5.77 33.19 -0.70
C SER A 360 -7.18 33.58 -0.25
N ASN A 361 -7.90 32.69 0.42
CA ASN A 361 -9.22 32.98 1.01
C ASN A 361 -9.13 34.08 2.07
N SER A 362 -8.08 34.08 2.89
CA SER A 362 -7.83 35.14 3.88
C SER A 362 -7.60 36.49 3.21
N LYS A 363 -6.92 36.54 2.06
CA LYS A 363 -6.74 37.79 1.28
C LYS A 363 -8.02 38.30 0.63
N LEU A 364 -8.96 37.41 0.32
CA LEU A 364 -10.30 37.75 -0.18
C LEU A 364 -11.33 37.94 0.94
N GLU A 365 -10.92 37.86 2.21
CA GLU A 365 -11.79 37.95 3.38
C GLU A 365 -12.91 36.89 3.42
N ILE A 366 -12.70 35.76 2.73
CA ILE A 366 -13.58 34.59 2.78
C ILE A 366 -13.17 33.73 3.98
N TRP A 367 -13.45 34.26 5.18
CA TRP A 367 -12.92 33.70 6.43
C TRP A 367 -13.44 32.31 6.77
N VAL A 368 -14.67 31.98 6.36
CA VAL A 368 -15.28 30.66 6.60
C VAL A 368 -14.45 29.55 5.97
N ASP A 369 -14.07 29.70 4.69
CA ASP A 369 -13.29 28.71 3.98
C ASP A 369 -11.82 28.71 4.42
N ALA A 370 -11.26 29.87 4.74
CA ALA A 370 -9.91 29.97 5.30
C ALA A 370 -9.77 29.20 6.61
N VAL A 371 -10.71 29.38 7.55
CA VAL A 371 -10.73 28.66 8.84
C VAL A 371 -10.83 27.15 8.61
N LYS A 372 -11.72 26.71 7.72
CA LYS A 372 -11.90 25.29 7.39
C LYS A 372 -10.60 24.64 6.89
N ASP A 373 -9.86 25.33 6.03
CA ASP A 373 -8.59 24.83 5.50
C ASP A 373 -7.49 24.82 6.57
N TYR A 374 -7.39 25.86 7.40
CA TYR A 374 -6.45 25.89 8.52
C TYR A 374 -6.76 24.82 9.59
N GLU A 375 -8.04 24.50 9.84
CA GLU A 375 -8.42 23.39 10.71
C GLU A 375 -8.07 22.01 10.12
N ALA A 376 -8.09 21.88 8.80
CA ALA A 376 -7.58 20.69 8.13
C ALA A 376 -6.06 20.59 8.27
N LEU A 377 -5.33 21.69 8.08
CA LEU A 377 -3.88 21.75 8.27
C LEU A 377 -3.47 21.42 9.70
N GLN A 378 -4.14 21.98 10.71
CA GLN A 378 -3.86 21.70 12.13
C GLN A 378 -4.01 20.21 12.48
N ARG A 379 -4.91 19.49 11.79
CA ARG A 379 -5.07 18.04 11.98
C ARG A 379 -3.92 17.24 11.38
N GLU A 380 -3.39 17.66 10.23
CA GLU A 380 -2.26 17.00 9.58
C GLU A 380 -0.90 17.43 10.18
N LEU A 381 -0.82 18.66 10.72
CA LEU A 381 0.37 19.29 11.29
C LEU A 381 0.04 19.89 12.67
N PRO A 382 -0.11 19.07 13.73
CA PRO A 382 -0.56 19.53 15.05
C PRO A 382 0.43 20.43 15.78
N ASP A 383 1.72 20.34 15.46
CA ASP A 383 2.78 21.08 16.15
C ASP A 383 3.30 22.30 15.34
N ASP A 384 2.65 22.63 14.21
CA ASP A 384 3.06 23.75 13.37
C ASP A 384 2.51 25.08 13.92
N LYS A 385 3.42 25.90 14.46
CA LYS A 385 3.10 27.19 15.06
C LYS A 385 2.52 28.18 14.04
N GLU A 386 3.01 28.19 12.79
CA GLU A 386 2.55 29.12 11.76
C GLU A 386 1.11 28.82 11.33
N VAL A 387 0.76 27.54 11.24
CA VAL A 387 -0.63 27.10 10.99
C VAL A 387 -1.54 27.49 12.16
N ALA A 388 -1.09 27.30 13.40
CA ALA A 388 -1.87 27.66 14.58
C ALA A 388 -2.10 29.19 14.67
N GLU A 389 -1.06 29.98 14.38
CA GLU A 389 -1.12 31.45 14.28
C GLU A 389 -2.13 31.89 13.22
N SER A 390 -2.00 31.34 12.02
CA SER A 390 -2.87 31.68 10.90
C SER A 390 -4.33 31.30 11.15
N LEU A 391 -4.58 30.14 11.78
CA LEU A 391 -5.90 29.70 12.20
C LEU A 391 -6.53 30.66 13.22
N PHE A 392 -5.76 31.08 14.22
CA PHE A 392 -6.20 32.02 15.24
C PHE A 392 -6.61 33.37 14.62
N HIS A 393 -5.77 33.92 13.75
CA HIS A 393 -6.07 35.17 13.05
C HIS A 393 -7.30 35.05 12.15
N ALA A 394 -7.43 33.95 11.40
CA ALA A 394 -8.59 33.69 10.55
C ALA A 394 -9.89 33.58 11.37
N ARG A 395 -9.86 32.94 12.54
CA ARG A 395 -11.01 32.85 13.45
C ARG A 395 -11.42 34.21 14.02
N ILE A 396 -10.45 35.03 14.42
CA ILE A 396 -10.72 36.40 14.88
C ILE A 396 -11.38 37.21 13.77
N ALA A 397 -10.83 37.14 12.57
CA ALA A 397 -11.36 37.87 11.42
C ALA A 397 -12.78 37.40 11.06
N LEU A 398 -13.07 36.10 11.16
CA LEU A 398 -14.42 35.54 11.00
C LEU A 398 -15.41 36.06 12.04
N LYS A 399 -15.02 36.13 13.31
CA LYS A 399 -15.86 36.70 14.39
C LYS A 399 -16.15 38.18 14.09
N LYS A 400 -15.11 38.93 13.72
CA LYS A 400 -15.23 40.35 13.34
C LYS A 400 -16.15 40.55 12.13
N SER A 401 -16.05 39.71 11.09
CA SER A 401 -16.93 39.80 9.91
C SER A 401 -18.39 39.47 10.21
N ARG A 402 -18.67 38.77 11.32
CA ARG A 402 -20.02 38.49 11.82
C ARG A 402 -20.57 39.59 12.75
N GLY A 403 -19.79 40.63 13.03
CA GLY A 403 -20.17 41.69 13.97
C GLY A 403 -20.05 41.29 15.44
N GLU A 404 -19.35 40.19 15.76
CA GLU A 404 -19.08 39.80 17.13
C GLU A 404 -17.98 40.69 17.73
N GLU A 405 -18.12 41.07 19.00
CA GLU A 405 -17.10 41.85 19.70
C GLU A 405 -15.82 41.03 19.94
N VAL A 406 -14.71 41.47 19.35
CA VAL A 406 -13.38 40.88 19.56
C VAL A 406 -12.54 41.81 20.42
N HIS A 407 -12.52 41.58 21.73
CA HIS A 407 -11.66 42.33 22.66
C HIS A 407 -10.31 41.62 22.83
N ASN A 408 -9.19 42.32 22.55
CA ASN A 408 -7.79 41.98 22.92
C ASN A 408 -7.36 40.49 22.85
N MET A 409 -7.84 39.74 21.86
CA MET A 409 -7.39 38.36 21.64
C MET A 409 -5.96 38.39 21.06
N LYS A 410 -4.94 38.13 21.90
CA LYS A 410 -3.55 37.94 21.47
C LYS A 410 -3.28 36.47 21.17
N PHE A 411 -2.44 36.20 20.17
CA PHE A 411 -1.91 34.86 19.95
C PHE A 411 -0.92 34.54 21.09
N GLY A 412 -1.30 33.65 21.99
CA GLY A 412 -0.49 33.17 23.11
C GLY A 412 0.50 32.10 22.65
N GLY A 413 1.66 32.52 22.16
CA GLY A 413 2.71 31.61 21.68
C GLY A 413 3.93 31.50 22.59
N GLU A 414 3.97 32.29 23.66
CA GLU A 414 5.07 32.32 24.63
C GLU A 414 4.48 32.39 26.04
N VAL A 415 5.13 31.67 26.96
CA VAL A 415 4.76 31.72 28.37
C VAL A 415 5.42 32.95 28.99
N GLU A 416 4.62 33.93 29.40
CA GLU A 416 5.15 35.16 30.00
C GLU A 416 5.57 34.89 31.46
N GLU A 417 6.80 35.27 31.82
CA GLU A 417 7.20 35.31 33.24
C GLU A 417 6.72 36.61 33.89
N VAL A 418 6.03 36.46 35.02
CA VAL A 418 5.47 37.58 35.78
C VAL A 418 6.37 37.86 36.98
N SER A 419 6.85 39.11 37.06
CA SER A 419 7.83 39.54 38.06
C SER A 419 7.23 40.38 39.20
N CYS A 420 6.07 41.03 38.97
CA CYS A 420 5.42 41.88 39.97
C CYS A 420 3.89 41.81 39.92
N LEU A 421 3.24 42.31 40.99
CA LEU A 421 1.77 42.25 41.15
C LEU A 421 1.01 43.11 40.13
N GLU A 422 1.59 44.23 39.70
CA GLU A 422 0.98 45.09 38.69
C GLU A 422 0.95 44.38 37.32
N GLN A 423 2.08 43.79 36.91
CA GLN A 423 2.18 42.97 35.70
C GLN A 423 1.20 41.79 35.76
N PHE A 424 1.12 41.11 36.90
CA PHE A 424 0.17 40.02 37.12
C PHE A 424 -1.27 40.45 36.89
N ARG A 425 -1.71 41.52 37.58
CA ARG A 425 -3.08 42.04 37.48
C ARG A 425 -3.40 42.50 36.07
N ALA A 426 -2.47 43.18 35.41
CA ALA A 426 -2.64 43.59 34.03
C ALA A 426 -2.83 42.39 33.10
N ALA A 427 -2.00 41.35 33.24
CA ALA A 427 -2.03 40.17 32.39
C ALA A 427 -3.32 39.35 32.54
N ILE A 428 -3.81 39.11 33.78
CA ILE A 428 -5.06 38.36 33.99
C ILE A 428 -6.33 39.17 33.65
N SER A 429 -6.23 40.50 33.66
CA SER A 429 -7.33 41.40 33.30
C SER A 429 -7.51 41.55 31.80
N LEU A 430 -6.58 41.02 30.99
CA LEU A 430 -6.75 40.95 29.55
C LEU A 430 -8.00 40.11 29.22
N PRO A 431 -8.83 40.56 28.26
CA PRO A 431 -9.92 39.77 27.71
C PRO A 431 -9.43 38.41 27.20
N GLY A 432 -10.14 37.35 27.56
CA GLY A 432 -9.76 35.97 27.23
C GLY A 432 -9.50 35.12 28.47
N VAL A 433 -8.78 34.00 28.26
CA VAL A 433 -8.44 33.04 29.30
C VAL A 433 -6.95 33.10 29.58
N SER A 434 -6.57 33.20 30.86
CA SER A 434 -5.19 33.12 31.30
C SER A 434 -5.00 31.91 32.21
N VAL A 435 -3.98 31.09 31.95
CA VAL A 435 -3.54 29.98 32.79
C VAL A 435 -2.24 30.37 33.46
N VAL A 436 -2.25 30.44 34.78
CA VAL A 436 -1.11 30.87 35.59
C VAL A 436 -0.53 29.67 36.30
N HIS A 437 0.75 29.36 36.03
CA HIS A 437 1.54 28.38 36.74
C HIS A 437 2.35 29.05 37.85
N PHE A 438 1.98 28.81 39.09
CA PHE A 438 2.79 29.17 40.26
C PHE A 438 3.83 28.07 40.50
N LYS A 439 5.09 28.42 40.34
CA LYS A 439 6.24 27.51 40.38
C LYS A 439 7.21 27.88 41.52
N SER A 440 7.99 26.88 41.91
CA SER A 440 9.13 27.03 42.81
C SER A 440 10.32 26.28 42.24
N ALA A 441 11.49 26.91 42.26
CA ALA A 441 12.75 26.26 41.88
C ALA A 441 13.15 25.12 42.85
N PHE A 442 12.55 25.07 44.04
CA PHE A 442 12.82 24.07 45.07
C PHE A 442 11.85 22.89 45.06
N SER A 443 10.81 22.91 44.21
CA SER A 443 9.85 21.81 44.07
C SER A 443 10.15 20.97 42.82
N PHE A 444 10.44 19.69 43.03
CA PHE A 444 10.67 18.73 41.94
C PHE A 444 9.45 18.61 41.02
N GLU A 445 8.25 18.52 41.59
CA GLU A 445 6.98 18.44 40.84
C GLU A 445 6.76 19.67 39.96
N SER A 446 7.18 20.85 40.44
CA SER A 446 7.08 22.09 39.69
C SER A 446 8.08 22.16 38.53
N MET A 447 9.31 21.63 38.74
CA MET A 447 10.30 21.50 37.68
C MET A 447 9.88 20.50 36.59
N ASP A 448 9.28 19.37 36.96
CA ASP A 448 8.83 18.36 35.99
C ASP A 448 7.66 18.84 35.13
N ILE A 449 6.70 19.58 35.70
CA ILE A 449 5.53 20.04 34.95
C ILE A 449 5.77 21.34 34.17
N SER A 450 6.79 22.13 34.52
CA SER A 450 7.05 23.43 33.88
C SER A 450 7.26 23.35 32.35
N PRO A 451 8.03 22.39 31.78
CA PRO A 451 8.16 22.23 30.32
C PRO A 451 6.83 21.83 29.64
N PHE A 452 5.96 21.13 30.37
CA PHE A 452 4.64 20.77 29.84
C PHE A 452 3.74 22.00 29.67
N VAL A 453 3.92 23.05 30.49
CA VAL A 453 3.24 24.34 30.29
C VAL A 453 3.64 25.00 28.97
N ASP A 454 4.91 24.92 28.59
CA ASP A 454 5.38 25.44 27.30
C ASP A 454 4.78 24.64 26.12
N THR A 455 4.62 23.32 26.33
CA THR A 455 3.93 22.43 25.37
C THR A 455 2.45 22.81 25.23
N LEU A 456 1.77 23.07 26.34
CA LEU A 456 0.37 23.50 26.35
C LEU A 456 0.19 24.88 25.72
N CYS A 457 1.12 25.81 25.96
CA CYS A 457 1.12 27.12 25.29
C CYS A 457 1.21 26.98 23.78
N SER A 458 2.08 26.10 23.29
CA SER A 458 2.20 25.80 21.86
C SER A 458 0.92 25.17 21.29
N ARG A 459 0.25 24.31 22.08
CA ARG A 459 -0.96 23.57 21.67
C ARG A 459 -2.25 24.41 21.74
N TYR A 460 -2.33 25.38 22.66
CA TYR A 460 -3.52 26.18 22.93
C TYR A 460 -3.24 27.68 22.86
N PRO A 461 -2.94 28.21 21.67
CA PRO A 461 -2.50 29.60 21.55
C PRO A 461 -3.62 30.64 21.72
N SER A 462 -4.87 30.22 21.90
CA SER A 462 -5.96 31.10 22.32
C SER A 462 -5.92 31.45 23.82
N ILE A 463 -5.06 30.79 24.59
CA ILE A 463 -4.92 30.95 26.04
C ILE A 463 -3.61 31.66 26.35
N ASN A 464 -3.65 32.64 27.24
CA ASN A 464 -2.44 33.28 27.75
C ASN A 464 -1.82 32.41 28.85
N PHE A 465 -0.55 32.02 28.72
CA PHE A 465 0.14 31.24 29.75
C PHE A 465 1.13 32.11 30.50
N LEU A 466 1.01 32.11 31.83
CA LEU A 466 1.85 32.90 32.72
C LEU A 466 2.61 31.98 33.67
N LYS A 467 3.88 32.28 33.95
CA LYS A 467 4.68 31.63 35.00
C LYS A 467 4.98 32.65 36.10
N VAL A 468 4.66 32.30 37.34
CA VAL A 468 4.97 33.09 38.54
C VAL A 468 5.89 32.26 39.42
N ASP A 469 7.11 32.75 39.62
CA ASP A 469 8.05 32.17 40.59
C ASP A 469 7.73 32.74 41.98
N ILE A 470 7.33 31.87 42.91
CA ILE A 470 6.83 32.33 44.22
C ILE A 470 7.93 32.93 45.09
N GLU A 471 9.19 32.56 44.87
CA GLU A 471 10.34 33.09 45.60
C GLU A 471 10.78 34.45 45.05
N ARG A 472 10.72 34.64 43.72
CA ARG A 472 11.03 35.92 43.08
C ARG A 472 9.90 36.94 43.23
N SER A 473 8.65 36.48 43.33
CA SER A 473 7.46 37.35 43.37
C SER A 473 6.51 36.99 44.53
N PRO A 474 6.96 37.07 45.80
CA PRO A 474 6.17 36.64 46.96
C PRO A 474 4.91 37.48 47.16
N THR A 475 4.91 38.73 46.70
CA THR A 475 3.73 39.61 46.74
C THR A 475 2.57 39.07 45.91
N VAL A 476 2.85 38.44 44.77
CA VAL A 476 1.85 37.81 43.91
C VAL A 476 1.32 36.53 44.56
N ALA A 477 2.22 35.68 45.06
CA ALA A 477 1.87 34.44 45.74
C ALA A 477 0.97 34.69 46.96
N ASN A 478 1.29 35.71 47.76
CA ASN A 478 0.50 36.12 48.94
C ASN A 478 -0.86 36.69 48.54
N ALA A 479 -0.92 37.57 47.53
CA ALA A 479 -2.19 38.11 47.03
C ALA A 479 -3.13 37.02 46.52
N GLU A 480 -2.55 35.96 45.94
CA GLU A 480 -3.26 34.81 45.41
C GLU A 480 -3.40 33.66 46.42
N ASN A 481 -2.96 33.79 47.67
CA ASN A 481 -3.03 32.72 48.68
C ASN A 481 -2.42 31.37 48.23
N VAL A 482 -1.33 31.40 47.47
CA VAL A 482 -0.65 30.18 47.00
C VAL A 482 0.26 29.63 48.09
N ARG A 483 -0.07 28.43 48.60
CA ARG A 483 0.69 27.75 49.67
C ARG A 483 1.42 26.49 49.22
N LEU A 484 0.97 25.90 48.12
CA LEU A 484 1.50 24.66 47.56
C LEU A 484 1.89 24.90 46.11
N VAL A 485 2.92 24.20 45.63
CA VAL A 485 3.44 24.31 44.27
C VAL A 485 3.82 22.94 43.73
N PRO A 486 3.50 22.61 42.46
CA PRO A 486 2.93 23.51 41.46
C PRO A 486 1.42 23.74 41.65
N THR A 487 0.99 25.02 41.59
CA THR A 487 -0.44 25.38 41.58
C THR A 487 -0.77 26.10 40.29
N PHE A 488 -1.87 25.71 39.67
CA PHE A 488 -2.39 26.32 38.45
C PHE A 488 -3.70 27.04 38.74
N LYS A 489 -3.82 28.26 38.22
CA LYS A 489 -5.06 29.04 38.29
C LYS A 489 -5.48 29.50 36.92
N ILE A 490 -6.78 29.36 36.64
CA ILE A 490 -7.37 29.79 35.37
C ILE A 490 -8.23 31.02 35.64
N TYR A 491 -7.97 32.08 34.88
CA TYR A 491 -8.70 33.35 34.91
C TYR A 491 -9.45 33.54 33.59
N LYS A 492 -10.64 34.10 33.65
CA LYS A 492 -11.41 34.54 32.48
C LYS A 492 -11.84 35.99 32.70
N ASN A 493 -11.37 36.90 31.84
CA ASN A 493 -11.66 38.34 31.92
C ASN A 493 -11.43 38.92 33.34
N GLY A 494 -10.25 38.66 33.92
CA GLY A 494 -9.90 39.12 35.27
C GLY A 494 -10.47 38.30 36.44
N SER A 495 -11.45 37.42 36.21
CA SER A 495 -12.07 36.62 37.26
C SER A 495 -11.47 35.21 37.33
N ARG A 496 -11.05 34.75 38.52
CA ARG A 496 -10.58 33.38 38.72
C ARG A 496 -11.75 32.41 38.57
N VAL A 497 -11.63 31.47 37.64
CA VAL A 497 -12.67 30.46 37.34
C VAL A 497 -12.30 29.05 37.78
N LYS A 498 -11.00 28.76 37.98
CA LYS A 498 -10.54 27.44 38.43
C LYS A 498 -9.20 27.53 39.15
N GLU A 499 -9.00 26.62 40.09
CA GLU A 499 -7.73 26.39 40.78
C GLU A 499 -7.45 24.89 40.82
N ILE A 500 -6.19 24.51 40.58
CA ILE A 500 -5.74 23.13 40.49
C ILE A 500 -4.39 23.04 41.20
N VAL A 501 -4.36 22.32 42.32
CA VAL A 501 -3.17 22.17 43.15
C VAL A 501 -2.51 20.82 42.82
N CYS A 502 -1.21 20.83 42.56
CA CYS A 502 -0.38 19.67 42.20
C CYS A 502 -1.03 18.75 41.14
N PRO A 503 -1.40 19.27 39.95
CA PRO A 503 -2.05 18.45 38.94
C PRO A 503 -1.10 17.44 38.29
N THR A 504 -1.65 16.32 37.82
CA THR A 504 -1.02 15.52 36.77
C THR A 504 -1.17 16.21 35.41
N ARG A 505 -0.31 15.83 34.44
CA ARG A 505 -0.33 16.39 33.08
C ARG A 505 -1.72 16.26 32.42
N ASP A 506 -2.37 15.11 32.54
CA ASP A 506 -3.69 14.85 31.96
C ASP A 506 -4.79 15.75 32.53
N VAL A 507 -4.79 15.95 33.85
CA VAL A 507 -5.79 16.80 34.53
C VAL A 507 -5.62 18.25 34.14
N LEU A 508 -4.37 18.70 34.01
CA LEU A 508 -4.06 20.06 33.55
C LEU A 508 -4.52 20.25 32.10
N GLU A 509 -4.13 19.37 31.18
CA GLU A 509 -4.50 19.47 29.77
C GLU A 509 -6.03 19.43 29.56
N HIS A 510 -6.73 18.51 30.23
CA HIS A 510 -8.18 18.42 30.16
C HIS A 510 -8.85 19.72 30.65
N SER A 511 -8.29 20.34 31.69
CA SER A 511 -8.78 21.61 32.21
C SER A 511 -8.55 22.74 31.22
N VAL A 512 -7.34 22.88 30.68
CA VAL A 512 -6.97 23.92 29.70
C VAL A 512 -7.84 23.81 28.45
N ARG A 513 -8.01 22.60 27.91
CA ARG A 513 -8.84 22.33 26.73
C ARG A 513 -10.30 22.80 26.88
N ARG A 514 -10.86 22.73 28.09
CA ARG A 514 -12.25 23.17 28.33
C ARG A 514 -12.42 24.68 28.16
N TYR A 515 -11.34 25.45 28.28
CA TYR A 515 -11.35 26.91 28.20
C TYR A 515 -10.70 27.43 26.90
N SER A 516 -10.30 26.58 25.95
CA SER A 516 -9.57 26.98 24.74
C SER A 516 -10.44 27.49 23.58
N PHE A 517 -11.68 27.96 23.83
CA PHE A 517 -12.64 28.35 22.78
C PHE A 517 -13.38 29.66 23.10
#